data_AF-A0A8B6EIS8-F1
#
_entry.id   AF-A0A8B6EIS8-F1
#
_cell.length_a   1.000
_cell.length_b   1.000
_cell.length_c   1.000
_cell.angle_alpha   90.00
_cell.angle_beta   90.00
_cell.angle_gamma   90.00
#
_symmetry.space_group_name_H-M   'P 1'
#
loop_
_entity.id
_entity.type
_entity.pdbx_description
1 polymer ?
#
loop_
_entity_poly.entity_id
_entity_poly.type
_entity_poly.pdbx_seq_one_letter_code
_entity_poly.pdbx_strand_id
1 'polypeptide(L)'
;MAQVAVKTCEICVSASGTQYCLECEQCFCENCKTFHKKQKVTKNHQFQSSIDVIPEVKSKCKDHNEDVSSLCNTCSVKVCSDCVTGSHRGHEFSNLTDSMSQLKENEKDLQRKVKEATQNIKKIEEGAKAFDGMVTIEPLSGYPSIHYTKATDNDIKQMLGTFTISENVNNPSPKKYVRTDESTQDEIKRMTNLISSVFWRERYQGITQLLEFCETHAQVVAVNATKIFDKFLPRLQDPNSKVNLFALQVFQHIIPLVSDSLIIVLNMAVGNVAPNLSSRNKEICNTAMDIISALMQNIDGGLLLQALVNQTQSASAKSKPYLVVKVAELVRSVYSRKQKQVVLYVLPLLWHLLGATNSSGVVQEGSSSIRTATHALVNSLYSEMGSALMEKAHADASVTPRHLDLLNALLGR
;
A
#
# COMPACT_ATOMS: atom_id res chain seq x y z
N MET A 1 19.13 -9.79 23.74
CA MET A 1 17.86 -9.43 24.40
C MET A 1 16.98 -10.66 24.43
N ALA A 2 16.59 -11.14 25.62
CA ALA A 2 15.72 -12.30 25.73
C ALA A 2 14.31 -11.91 25.27
N GLN A 3 13.77 -12.60 24.26
CA GLN A 3 12.39 -12.45 23.83
C GLN A 3 11.47 -12.74 25.02
N VAL A 4 10.70 -11.75 25.46
CA VAL A 4 9.53 -11.99 26.31
C VAL A 4 8.53 -12.68 25.40
N ALA A 5 8.44 -14.00 25.51
CA ALA A 5 7.42 -14.77 24.80
C ALA A 5 6.05 -14.40 25.38
N VAL A 6 5.35 -13.48 24.71
CA VAL A 6 3.96 -13.16 25.02
C VAL A 6 3.14 -14.40 24.68
N LYS A 7 2.82 -15.21 25.70
CA LYS A 7 1.96 -16.40 25.53
C LYS A 7 0.55 -15.95 25.14
N THR A 8 -0.01 -16.58 24.11
CA THR A 8 -1.41 -16.38 23.68
C THR A 8 -2.36 -17.15 24.60
N CYS A 9 -3.63 -16.75 24.63
CA CYS A 9 -4.63 -17.48 25.38
C CYS A 9 -4.89 -18.87 24.77
N GLU A 10 -4.87 -19.92 25.59
CA GLU A 10 -4.98 -21.32 25.15
C GLU A 10 -6.36 -21.67 24.58
N ILE A 11 -7.41 -20.94 24.97
CA ILE A 11 -8.78 -21.21 24.53
C ILE A 11 -9.13 -20.45 23.24
N CYS A 12 -8.84 -19.15 23.19
CA CYS A 12 -9.27 -18.34 22.06
C CYS A 12 -8.19 -18.11 21.00
N VAL A 13 -6.91 -18.33 21.36
CA VAL A 13 -5.69 -18.17 20.52
C VAL A 13 -5.49 -16.77 19.90
N SER A 14 -6.52 -15.91 19.96
CA SER A 14 -6.62 -14.60 19.31
C SER A 14 -6.36 -13.42 20.27
N ALA A 15 -6.30 -13.67 21.58
CA ALA A 15 -6.01 -12.67 22.60
C ALA A 15 -4.74 -13.01 23.40
N SER A 16 -4.06 -11.99 23.91
CA SER A 16 -2.91 -12.15 24.80
C SER A 16 -3.32 -12.89 26.08
N GLY A 17 -2.57 -13.94 26.43
CA GLY A 17 -2.80 -14.77 27.62
C GLY A 17 -2.21 -14.12 28.86
N THR A 18 -2.83 -13.03 29.32
CA THR A 18 -2.34 -12.19 30.43
C THR A 18 -2.48 -12.83 31.81
N GLN A 19 -3.17 -13.97 31.93
CA GLN A 19 -3.52 -14.61 33.19
C GLN A 19 -3.11 -16.09 33.16
N TYR A 20 -2.25 -16.53 34.07
CA TYR A 20 -1.78 -17.91 34.16
C TYR A 20 -2.51 -18.65 35.29
N CYS A 21 -3.09 -19.81 34.99
CA CYS A 21 -3.71 -20.67 36.00
C CYS A 21 -2.66 -21.61 36.60
N LEU A 22 -2.51 -21.64 37.93
CA LEU A 22 -1.48 -22.43 38.61
C LEU A 22 -1.77 -23.94 38.58
N GLU A 23 -3.04 -24.32 38.59
CA GLU A 23 -3.46 -25.72 38.63
C GLU A 23 -3.60 -26.34 37.23
N CYS A 24 -3.87 -25.52 36.21
CA CYS A 24 -3.95 -25.97 34.82
C CYS A 24 -2.68 -25.71 34.01
N GLU A 25 -1.75 -24.95 34.57
CA GLU A 25 -0.49 -24.54 33.94
C GLU A 25 -0.66 -23.88 32.55
N GLN A 26 -1.76 -23.16 32.37
CA GLN A 26 -2.19 -22.61 31.07
C GLN A 26 -2.42 -21.10 31.13
N CYS A 27 -2.24 -20.44 29.98
CA CYS A 27 -2.44 -18.99 29.82
C CYS A 27 -3.83 -18.67 29.26
N PHE A 28 -4.49 -17.69 29.86
CA PHE A 28 -5.84 -17.25 29.54
C PHE A 28 -5.88 -15.73 29.37
N CYS A 29 -6.71 -15.25 28.46
CA CYS A 29 -7.10 -13.84 28.45
C CYS A 29 -8.12 -13.59 29.57
N GLU A 30 -8.40 -12.33 29.91
CA GLU A 30 -9.30 -11.98 31.01
C GLU A 30 -10.69 -12.63 30.85
N ASN A 31 -11.21 -12.66 29.61
CA ASN A 31 -12.49 -13.28 29.31
C ASN A 31 -12.47 -14.80 29.55
N CYS A 32 -11.43 -15.50 29.06
CA CYS A 32 -11.31 -16.94 29.26
C CYS A 32 -11.04 -17.33 30.71
N LYS A 33 -10.31 -16.49 31.49
CA LYS A 33 -10.17 -16.65 32.94
C LYS A 33 -11.53 -16.60 33.66
N THR A 34 -12.37 -15.63 33.33
CA THR A 34 -13.69 -15.52 33.97
C THR A 34 -14.58 -16.73 33.66
N PHE A 35 -14.50 -17.27 32.43
CA PHE A 35 -15.20 -18.50 32.07
C PHE A 35 -14.62 -19.72 32.81
N HIS A 36 -13.30 -19.80 32.93
CA HIS A 36 -12.60 -20.85 33.66
C HIS A 36 -13.01 -20.91 35.13
N LYS A 37 -13.16 -19.76 35.81
CA LYS A 37 -13.63 -19.72 37.20
C LYS A 37 -15.13 -20.02 37.37
N LYS A 38 -15.92 -20.04 36.29
CA LYS A 38 -17.35 -20.35 36.34
C LYS A 38 -17.65 -21.85 36.26
N GLN A 39 -16.69 -22.68 35.83
CA GLN A 39 -16.89 -24.12 35.73
C GLN A 39 -16.81 -24.79 37.11
N LYS A 40 -17.67 -25.79 37.35
CA LYS A 40 -17.76 -26.48 38.66
C LYS A 40 -16.42 -27.07 39.13
N VAL A 41 -15.60 -27.53 38.19
CA VAL A 41 -14.30 -28.20 38.45
C VAL A 41 -13.19 -27.19 38.74
N THR A 42 -13.15 -26.09 37.99
CA THR A 42 -12.02 -25.14 38.01
C THR A 42 -12.34 -23.83 38.75
N LYS A 43 -13.49 -23.74 39.42
CA LYS A 43 -13.94 -22.54 40.16
C LYS A 43 -12.96 -22.05 41.23
N ASN A 44 -12.21 -22.97 41.83
CA ASN A 44 -11.28 -22.68 42.92
C ASN A 44 -9.83 -22.51 42.42
N HIS A 45 -9.59 -22.59 41.12
CA HIS A 45 -8.25 -22.45 40.56
C HIS A 45 -7.71 -21.03 40.72
N GLN A 46 -6.45 -20.92 41.11
CA GLN A 46 -5.76 -19.67 41.31
C GLN A 46 -5.12 -19.18 40.02
N PHE A 47 -5.11 -17.85 39.86
CA PHE A 47 -4.55 -17.18 38.69
C PHE A 47 -3.53 -16.15 39.10
N GLN A 48 -2.42 -16.09 38.36
CA GLN A 48 -1.38 -15.08 38.47
C GLN A 48 -1.28 -14.26 37.18
N SER A 49 -0.93 -12.99 37.27
CA SER A 49 -0.65 -12.17 36.08
C SER A 49 0.58 -12.73 35.36
N SER A 50 0.48 -12.99 34.06
CA SER A 50 1.60 -13.49 33.24
C SER A 50 2.70 -12.44 33.02
N ILE A 51 2.53 -11.23 33.57
CA ILE A 51 3.54 -10.16 33.61
C ILE A 51 4.46 -10.33 34.83
N ASP A 52 4.03 -11.07 35.86
CA ASP A 52 4.79 -11.28 37.11
C ASP A 52 5.51 -12.65 37.15
N VAL A 53 5.65 -13.34 36.01
CA VAL A 53 6.47 -14.55 35.89
C VAL A 53 7.55 -14.35 34.84
N ILE A 54 8.47 -13.43 35.13
CA ILE A 54 9.87 -13.70 34.82
C ILE A 54 10.37 -14.42 36.08
N PRO A 55 10.67 -15.73 36.06
CA PRO A 55 11.58 -16.23 37.07
C PRO A 55 12.82 -15.35 36.93
N GLU A 56 13.29 -14.72 38.01
CA GLU A 56 14.66 -14.22 38.07
C GLU A 56 15.59 -15.41 37.81
N VAL A 57 15.78 -15.75 36.53
CA VAL A 57 16.83 -16.67 36.13
C VAL A 57 18.07 -15.82 36.27
N LYS A 58 18.69 -15.91 37.45
CA LYS A 58 20.08 -15.53 37.66
C LYS A 58 20.88 -16.27 36.59
N SER A 59 21.15 -15.58 35.49
CA SER A 59 21.89 -16.15 34.38
C SER A 59 23.31 -16.29 34.86
N LYS A 60 23.81 -17.52 34.93
CA LYS A 60 25.19 -17.80 35.28
C LYS A 60 26.10 -17.60 34.07
N CYS A 61 27.30 -17.07 34.30
CA CYS A 61 28.35 -16.98 33.30
C CYS A 61 28.70 -18.39 32.79
N LYS A 62 28.82 -18.54 31.47
CA LYS A 62 29.12 -19.84 30.86
C LYS A 62 30.54 -20.33 31.18
N ASP A 63 31.47 -19.41 31.42
CA ASP A 63 32.89 -19.74 31.62
C ASP A 63 33.25 -19.87 33.10
N HIS A 64 32.60 -19.11 33.98
CA HIS A 64 32.94 -19.05 35.41
C HIS A 64 31.82 -19.56 36.34
N ASN A 65 30.63 -19.88 35.81
CA ASN A 65 29.47 -20.37 36.58
C ASN A 65 29.03 -19.45 37.75
N GLU A 66 29.41 -18.17 37.69
CA GLU A 66 29.04 -17.12 38.63
C GLU A 66 27.84 -16.28 38.13
N ASP A 67 27.20 -15.53 39.03
CA ASP A 67 26.11 -14.63 38.66
C ASP A 67 26.63 -13.51 37.73
N VAL A 68 25.95 -13.30 36.60
CA VAL A 68 26.27 -12.21 35.66
C VAL A 68 26.00 -10.87 36.37
N SER A 69 27.00 -10.00 36.38
CA SER A 69 26.95 -8.68 37.03
C SER A 69 26.87 -7.52 36.03
N SER A 70 27.28 -7.70 34.78
CA SER A 70 27.35 -6.59 33.81
C SER A 70 27.15 -7.04 32.36
N LEU A 71 26.82 -6.09 31.48
CA LEU A 71 26.79 -6.31 30.02
C LEU A 71 28.03 -5.68 29.40
N CYS A 72 28.82 -6.45 28.67
CA CYS A 72 29.92 -5.91 27.89
C CYS A 72 29.37 -5.32 26.59
N ASN A 73 29.48 -4.00 26.42
CA ASN A 73 28.97 -3.27 25.26
C ASN A 73 29.80 -3.56 24.00
N THR A 74 31.11 -3.75 24.17
CA THR A 74 32.04 -4.07 23.07
C THR A 74 31.76 -5.42 22.44
N CYS A 75 31.41 -6.43 23.24
CA CYS A 75 31.16 -7.80 22.78
C CYS A 75 29.67 -8.16 22.71
N SER A 76 28.77 -7.30 23.19
CA SER A 76 27.33 -7.55 23.31
C SER A 76 26.97 -8.84 24.08
N VAL A 77 27.78 -9.21 25.08
CA VAL A 77 27.58 -10.41 25.91
C VAL A 77 27.47 -10.08 27.39
N LYS A 78 26.69 -10.89 28.11
CA LYS A 78 26.53 -10.84 29.56
C LYS A 78 27.77 -11.45 30.24
N VAL A 79 28.36 -10.74 31.21
CA VAL A 79 29.63 -11.10 31.86
C VAL A 79 29.51 -11.08 33.40
N CYS A 80 30.23 -11.96 34.08
CA CYS A 80 30.42 -11.88 35.55
C CYS A 80 31.63 -10.99 35.89
N SER A 81 31.87 -10.74 37.18
CA SER A 81 32.99 -9.90 37.63
C SER A 81 34.36 -10.44 37.23
N ASP A 82 34.52 -11.76 37.19
CA ASP A 82 35.77 -12.40 36.71
C ASP A 82 35.99 -12.22 35.20
N CYS A 83 34.91 -12.21 34.41
CA CYS A 83 35.01 -11.87 32.98
C CYS A 83 35.46 -10.42 32.78
N VAL A 84 35.02 -9.48 33.63
CA VAL A 84 35.37 -8.06 33.54
C VAL A 84 36.86 -7.83 33.84
N THR A 85 37.42 -8.54 34.82
CA THR A 85 38.82 -8.40 35.23
C THR A 85 39.77 -9.28 34.42
N GLY A 86 39.26 -10.34 33.77
CA GLY A 86 39.99 -11.26 32.92
C GLY A 86 39.77 -11.04 31.42
N SER A 87 38.93 -11.88 30.81
CA SER A 87 38.78 -12.00 29.34
C SER A 87 38.23 -10.76 28.62
N HIS A 88 37.57 -9.86 29.35
CA HIS A 88 37.04 -8.60 28.82
C HIS A 88 37.76 -7.36 29.39
N ARG A 89 38.97 -7.54 29.94
CA ARG A 89 39.76 -6.44 30.51
C ARG A 89 39.99 -5.35 29.46
N GLY A 90 39.48 -4.15 29.74
CA GLY A 90 39.60 -2.96 28.88
C GLY A 90 38.39 -2.69 27.97
N HIS A 91 37.32 -3.49 28.06
CA HIS A 91 36.06 -3.20 27.35
C HIS A 91 35.15 -2.26 28.14
N GLU A 92 34.15 -1.71 27.46
CA GLU A 92 33.14 -0.85 28.06
C GLU A 92 31.95 -1.70 28.57
N PHE A 93 31.48 -1.43 29.78
CA PHE A 93 30.44 -2.20 30.44
C PHE A 93 29.28 -1.32 30.89
N SER A 94 28.06 -1.83 30.77
CA SER A 94 26.86 -1.25 31.36
C SER A 94 26.38 -2.12 32.53
N ASN A 95 26.17 -1.49 33.69
CA ASN A 95 25.59 -2.17 34.84
C ASN A 95 24.10 -2.42 34.58
N LEU A 96 23.69 -3.68 34.68
CA LEU A 96 22.33 -4.11 34.36
C LEU A 96 21.31 -3.53 35.35
N THR A 97 21.70 -3.31 36.62
CA THR A 97 20.82 -2.74 37.65
C THR A 97 20.47 -1.27 37.38
N ASP A 98 21.44 -0.50 36.90
CA ASP A 98 21.27 0.93 36.66
C ASP A 98 20.47 1.16 35.38
N SER A 99 20.74 0.36 34.33
CA SER A 99 19.97 0.36 33.08
C SER A 99 18.50 -0.03 33.30
N MET A 100 18.22 -1.00 34.17
CA MET A 100 16.84 -1.37 34.55
C MET A 100 16.13 -0.28 35.34
N SER A 101 16.86 0.45 36.18
CA SER A 101 16.30 1.56 36.97
C SER A 101 15.94 2.76 36.08
N GLN A 102 16.82 3.10 35.13
CA GLN A 102 16.56 4.11 34.11
C GLN A 102 15.39 3.74 33.18
N LEU A 103 15.28 2.48 32.76
CA LEU A 103 14.15 2.04 31.94
C LEU A 103 12.81 2.14 32.69
N LYS A 104 12.78 1.80 33.98
CA LYS A 104 11.58 1.97 34.83
C LYS A 104 11.21 3.44 35.03
N GLU A 105 12.20 4.32 35.13
CA GLU A 105 11.97 5.76 35.26
C GLU A 105 11.47 6.38 33.95
N ASN A 106 12.06 5.99 32.82
CA ASN A 106 11.60 6.37 31.48
C ASN A 106 10.18 5.86 31.20
N GLU A 107 9.84 4.66 31.64
CA GLU A 107 8.48 4.12 31.53
C GLU A 107 7.47 4.98 32.30
N LYS A 108 7.82 5.39 33.53
CA LYS A 108 6.97 6.29 34.33
C LYS A 108 6.81 7.66 33.67
N ASP A 109 7.86 8.21 33.08
CA ASP A 109 7.79 9.50 32.38
C ASP A 109 6.95 9.42 31.09
N LEU A 110 7.09 8.32 30.32
CA LEU A 110 6.25 8.03 29.15
C LEU A 110 4.78 7.88 29.54
N GLN A 111 4.48 7.13 30.61
CA GLN A 111 3.11 6.99 31.12
C GLN A 111 2.51 8.34 31.55
N ARG A 112 3.33 9.23 32.15
CA ARG A 112 2.90 10.59 32.50
C ARG A 112 2.58 11.43 31.26
N LYS A 113 3.47 11.46 30.27
CA LYS A 113 3.27 12.18 29.01
C LYS A 113 2.04 11.71 28.23
N VAL A 114 1.80 10.39 28.19
CA VAL A 114 0.59 9.82 27.57
C VAL A 114 -0.68 10.29 28.29
N LYS A 115 -0.67 10.34 29.62
CA LYS A 115 -1.80 10.81 30.42
C LYS A 115 -2.10 12.29 30.18
N GLU A 116 -1.06 13.12 30.12
CA GLU A 116 -1.17 14.56 29.81
C GLU A 116 -1.72 14.79 28.39
N ALA A 117 -1.20 14.08 27.39
CA ALA A 117 -1.69 14.18 26.00
C ALA A 117 -3.15 13.74 25.87
N THR A 118 -3.55 12.66 26.54
CA THR A 118 -4.93 12.16 26.54
C THR A 118 -5.90 13.18 27.16
N GLN A 119 -5.48 13.89 28.23
CA GLN A 119 -6.28 14.96 28.82
C GLN A 119 -6.40 16.18 27.90
N ASN A 120 -5.34 16.53 27.16
CA ASN A 120 -5.39 17.63 26.20
C ASN A 120 -6.31 17.33 25.01
N ILE A 121 -6.29 16.10 24.49
CA ILE A 121 -7.21 15.67 23.42
C ILE A 121 -8.66 15.79 23.89
N LYS A 122 -8.96 15.34 25.12
CA LYS A 122 -10.33 15.45 25.68
C LYS A 122 -10.81 16.90 25.78
N LYS A 123 -9.93 17.85 26.15
CA LYS A 123 -10.26 19.28 26.18
C LYS A 123 -10.53 19.86 24.78
N ILE A 124 -9.76 19.41 23.78
CA ILE A 124 -9.96 19.82 22.38
C ILE A 124 -11.29 19.29 21.85
N GLU A 125 -11.64 18.04 22.16
CA GLU A 125 -12.93 17.44 21.77
C GLU A 125 -14.13 18.14 22.44
N GLU A 126 -14.02 18.52 23.71
CA GLU A 126 -15.04 19.31 24.41
C GLU A 126 -15.18 20.71 23.80
N GLY A 127 -14.08 21.35 23.42
CA GLY A 127 -14.08 22.63 22.70
C GLY A 127 -14.71 22.55 21.30
N ALA A 128 -14.44 21.47 20.56
CA ALA A 128 -15.04 21.24 19.24
C ALA A 128 -16.57 21.03 19.34
N LYS A 129 -17.04 20.31 20.36
CA LYS A 129 -18.48 20.13 20.63
C LYS A 129 -19.18 21.43 21.03
N ALA A 130 -18.49 22.34 21.69
CA ALA A 130 -19.03 23.68 22.00
C ALA A 130 -19.15 24.57 20.76
N PHE A 131 -18.28 24.37 19.75
CA PHE A 131 -18.31 25.13 18.49
C PHE A 131 -19.42 24.68 17.53
N ASP A 132 -19.71 23.38 17.48
CA ASP A 132 -20.78 22.80 16.65
C ASP A 132 -22.20 23.25 17.08
N GLY A 133 -22.36 23.69 18.34
CA GLY A 133 -23.63 24.20 18.88
C GLY A 133 -23.98 25.65 18.52
N MET A 134 -23.09 26.40 17.84
CA MET A 134 -23.27 27.84 17.57
C MET A 134 -23.60 28.19 16.11
N VAL A 135 -23.80 27.19 15.23
CA VAL A 135 -24.13 27.42 13.81
C VAL A 135 -25.59 27.05 13.53
N THR A 136 -26.50 28.00 13.74
CA THR A 136 -27.83 27.97 13.12
C THR A 136 -27.77 28.73 11.80
N ILE A 137 -27.80 28.00 10.68
CA ILE A 137 -27.96 28.59 9.35
C ILE A 137 -29.46 28.74 9.09
N GLU A 138 -29.98 29.98 9.16
CA GLU A 138 -31.24 30.33 8.52
C GLU A 138 -31.02 30.59 7.02
N PRO A 139 -31.90 30.10 6.13
CA PRO A 139 -31.73 30.29 4.70
C PRO A 139 -32.23 31.68 4.29
N LEU A 140 -31.31 32.61 4.03
CA LEU A 140 -31.63 33.89 3.40
C LEU A 140 -31.49 33.77 1.87
N SER A 141 -32.64 33.87 1.20
CA SER A 141 -32.76 34.11 -0.22
C SER A 141 -32.28 35.54 -0.56
N GLY A 142 -31.48 35.64 -1.63
CA GLY A 142 -31.25 36.89 -2.36
C GLY A 142 -29.93 37.59 -2.07
N TYR A 143 -28.94 37.37 -2.94
CA TYR A 143 -27.91 38.37 -3.27
C TYR A 143 -27.54 38.31 -4.77
N PRO A 144 -27.15 39.45 -5.37
CA PRO A 144 -26.95 39.60 -6.82
C PRO A 144 -25.54 39.23 -7.27
N SER A 145 -25.44 38.87 -8.55
CA SER A 145 -24.22 38.50 -9.28
C SER A 145 -23.12 39.55 -9.19
N ILE A 146 -21.93 39.15 -8.75
CA ILE A 146 -20.70 39.95 -8.84
C ILE A 146 -19.86 39.42 -10.01
N HIS A 147 -19.62 40.29 -10.99
CA HIS A 147 -18.71 40.08 -12.10
C HIS A 147 -17.24 40.14 -11.64
N TYR A 148 -16.41 39.19 -12.07
CA TYR A 148 -14.96 39.29 -12.00
C TYR A 148 -14.41 39.95 -13.27
N THR A 149 -13.68 41.06 -13.11
CA THR A 149 -12.82 41.63 -14.17
C THR A 149 -11.48 40.89 -14.18
N LYS A 150 -11.00 40.58 -15.39
CA LYS A 150 -9.71 39.93 -15.64
C LYS A 150 -8.57 40.88 -15.26
N ALA A 151 -7.66 40.44 -14.39
CA ALA A 151 -6.35 41.07 -14.24
C ALA A 151 -5.56 40.93 -15.55
N THR A 152 -4.89 41.99 -15.97
CA THR A 152 -4.04 41.99 -17.18
C THR A 152 -2.59 41.69 -16.81
N ASP A 153 -1.85 41.04 -17.72
CA ASP A 153 -0.47 40.53 -17.55
C ASP A 153 0.58 41.55 -17.02
N ASN A 154 0.23 42.82 -16.90
CA ASN A 154 1.10 43.86 -16.36
C ASN A 154 1.16 43.86 -14.82
N ASP A 155 0.13 43.36 -14.13
CA ASP A 155 0.10 43.31 -12.66
C ASP A 155 1.05 42.22 -12.10
N ILE A 156 1.29 41.17 -12.90
CA ILE A 156 2.20 40.06 -12.54
C ILE A 156 3.67 40.49 -12.72
N LYS A 157 3.97 41.35 -13.69
CA LYS A 157 5.34 41.84 -13.97
C LYS A 157 5.87 42.79 -12.90
N GLN A 158 5.02 43.43 -12.10
CA GLN A 158 5.45 44.35 -11.04
C GLN A 158 5.85 43.65 -9.73
N MET A 159 5.49 42.38 -9.54
CA MET A 159 5.85 41.61 -8.34
C MET A 159 7.14 40.79 -8.45
N LEU A 160 7.75 40.71 -9.65
CA LEU A 160 9.01 40.01 -9.86
C LEU A 160 10.08 40.99 -10.34
N GLY A 161 10.66 41.71 -9.38
CA GLY A 161 11.87 42.51 -9.57
C GLY A 161 13.08 41.64 -9.92
N THR A 162 13.50 41.75 -11.17
CA THR A 162 14.87 41.64 -11.70
C THR A 162 15.75 40.45 -11.30
N PHE A 163 15.77 39.41 -12.13
CA PHE A 163 17.01 38.70 -12.47
C PHE A 163 17.06 38.47 -13.99
N THR A 164 18.02 39.10 -14.64
CA THR A 164 18.36 38.88 -16.05
C THR A 164 19.28 37.67 -16.16
N ILE A 165 18.98 36.74 -17.06
CA ILE A 165 19.97 35.79 -17.60
C ILE A 165 19.84 35.82 -19.11
N SER A 166 20.93 36.23 -19.77
CA SER A 166 21.06 36.20 -21.22
C SER A 166 21.01 34.77 -21.73
N GLU A 167 20.34 34.60 -22.86
CA GLU A 167 20.34 33.38 -23.66
C GLU A 167 21.77 32.92 -23.95
N ASN A 168 22.07 31.67 -23.63
CA ASN A 168 23.08 30.92 -24.36
C ASN A 168 22.61 29.48 -24.52
N VAL A 169 22.17 29.19 -25.74
CA VAL A 169 21.97 27.85 -26.28
C VAL A 169 23.31 27.12 -26.20
N ASN A 170 23.38 25.98 -25.48
CA ASN A 170 24.19 24.81 -25.87
C ASN A 170 24.06 23.62 -24.91
N ASN A 171 23.68 22.48 -25.51
CA ASN A 171 23.98 21.07 -25.19
C ASN A 171 23.50 20.44 -23.85
N PRO A 172 22.83 19.27 -23.87
CA PRO A 172 22.38 18.61 -22.65
C PRO A 172 23.57 18.02 -21.89
N SER A 173 23.82 18.57 -20.71
CA SER A 173 24.79 18.03 -19.74
C SER A 173 24.18 16.85 -18.98
N PRO A 174 25.00 15.88 -18.49
CA PRO A 174 24.49 14.64 -17.92
C PRO A 174 23.75 14.89 -16.60
N LYS A 175 22.57 14.28 -16.43
CA LYS A 175 21.79 14.30 -15.18
C LYS A 175 22.68 13.83 -14.02
N LYS A 176 23.00 14.72 -13.07
CA LYS A 176 23.70 14.35 -11.83
C LYS A 176 22.80 13.40 -11.03
N TYR A 177 23.26 12.18 -10.84
CA TYR A 177 22.65 11.18 -9.97
C TYR A 177 22.64 11.75 -8.54
N VAL A 178 21.47 12.02 -7.97
CA VAL A 178 21.35 12.34 -6.54
C VAL A 178 21.63 11.05 -5.78
N ARG A 179 22.83 10.95 -5.21
CA ARG A 179 23.18 9.85 -4.30
C ARG A 179 22.40 10.07 -3.02
N THR A 180 21.55 9.12 -2.67
CA THR A 180 20.84 9.12 -1.37
C THR A 180 21.86 8.90 -0.27
N ASP A 181 21.83 9.72 0.77
CA ASP A 181 22.72 9.55 1.92
C ASP A 181 22.41 8.25 2.70
N GLU A 182 23.35 7.87 3.56
CA GLU A 182 23.27 6.62 4.34
C GLU A 182 22.04 6.60 5.26
N SER A 183 21.69 7.74 5.87
CA SER A 183 20.50 7.89 6.71
C SER A 183 19.21 7.60 5.94
N THR A 184 19.08 8.17 4.74
CA THR A 184 17.92 7.98 3.87
C THR A 184 17.81 6.52 3.41
N GLN A 185 18.95 5.88 3.11
CA GLN A 185 18.96 4.46 2.75
C GLN A 185 18.53 3.55 3.91
N ASP A 186 18.88 3.88 5.13
CA ASP A 186 18.45 3.18 6.34
C ASP A 186 16.96 3.41 6.64
N GLU A 187 16.42 4.61 6.39
CA GLU A 187 14.98 4.87 6.45
C GLU A 187 14.20 4.03 5.44
N ILE A 188 14.62 4.02 4.18
CA ILE A 188 14.00 3.20 3.13
C ILE A 188 14.05 1.72 3.53
N LYS A 189 15.18 1.25 4.07
CA LYS A 189 15.34 -0.14 4.51
C LYS A 189 14.41 -0.47 5.67
N ARG A 190 14.29 0.40 6.69
CA ARG A 190 13.36 0.21 7.81
C ARG A 190 11.91 0.16 7.34
N MET A 191 11.51 1.11 6.50
CA MET A 191 10.15 1.17 5.92
C MET A 191 9.83 -0.08 5.09
N THR A 192 10.72 -0.48 4.18
CA THR A 192 10.51 -1.66 3.32
C THR A 192 10.46 -2.98 4.10
N ASN A 193 11.19 -3.08 5.21
CA ASN A 193 11.10 -4.20 6.15
C ASN A 193 9.73 -4.25 6.84
N LEU A 194 9.19 -3.11 7.29
CA LEU A 194 7.84 -3.03 7.86
C LEU A 194 6.78 -3.49 6.86
N ILE A 195 6.83 -2.98 5.62
CA ILE A 195 5.92 -3.37 4.51
C ILE A 195 5.97 -4.89 4.25
N SER A 196 7.16 -5.48 4.38
CA SER A 196 7.38 -6.91 4.13
C SER A 196 7.12 -7.80 5.35
N SER A 197 6.73 -7.23 6.48
CA SER A 197 6.60 -7.97 7.75
C SER A 197 5.54 -9.07 7.69
N VAL A 198 5.77 -10.13 8.46
CA VAL A 198 4.78 -11.18 8.72
C VAL A 198 3.58 -10.63 9.51
N PHE A 199 3.78 -9.59 10.32
CA PHE A 199 2.73 -8.99 11.14
C PHE A 199 1.98 -7.91 10.36
N TRP A 200 0.66 -8.11 10.20
CA TRP A 200 -0.18 -7.19 9.41
C TRP A 200 -0.17 -5.75 9.94
N ARG A 201 0.02 -5.56 11.25
CA ARG A 201 0.12 -4.22 11.88
C ARG A 201 1.39 -3.49 11.46
N GLU A 202 2.51 -4.18 11.38
CA GLU A 202 3.77 -3.63 10.89
C GLU A 202 3.67 -3.30 9.40
N ARG A 203 3.00 -4.16 8.61
CA ARG A 203 2.72 -3.84 7.20
C ARG A 203 1.90 -2.58 7.05
N TYR A 204 0.84 -2.43 7.85
CA TYR A 204 0.01 -1.23 7.88
C TYR A 204 0.86 0.00 8.21
N GLN A 205 1.70 -0.06 9.25
CA GLN A 205 2.62 1.01 9.63
C GLN A 205 3.62 1.34 8.51
N GLY A 206 4.21 0.33 7.88
CA GLY A 206 5.15 0.52 6.77
C GLY A 206 4.49 1.18 5.56
N ILE A 207 3.23 0.85 5.26
CA ILE A 207 2.44 1.50 4.21
C ILE A 207 2.12 2.95 4.59
N THR A 208 1.82 3.24 5.87
CA THR A 208 1.64 4.62 6.35
C THR A 208 2.93 5.44 6.19
N GLN A 209 4.09 4.87 6.51
CA GLN A 209 5.38 5.53 6.30
C GLN A 209 5.66 5.77 4.81
N LEU A 210 5.31 4.83 3.94
CA LEU A 210 5.45 5.01 2.49
C LEU A 210 4.61 6.18 1.98
N LEU A 211 3.37 6.32 2.46
CA LEU A 211 2.51 7.46 2.11
C LEU A 211 3.22 8.78 2.45
N GLU A 212 3.67 8.93 3.69
CA GLU A 212 4.39 10.12 4.15
C GLU A 212 5.65 10.36 3.31
N PHE A 213 6.40 9.30 2.98
CA PHE A 213 7.62 9.40 2.18
C PHE A 213 7.35 9.86 0.74
N CYS A 214 6.25 9.42 0.13
CA CYS A 214 5.81 9.88 -1.19
C CYS A 214 5.38 11.37 -1.16
N GLU A 215 4.75 11.82 -0.07
CA GLU A 215 4.29 13.20 0.08
C GLU A 215 5.44 14.19 0.36
N THR A 216 6.46 13.74 1.10
CA THR A 216 7.54 14.61 1.59
C THR A 216 8.84 14.48 0.79
N HIS A 217 9.12 13.31 0.21
CA HIS A 217 10.41 12.97 -0.40
C HIS A 217 10.25 12.28 -1.77
N ALA A 218 9.35 12.76 -2.64
CA ALA A 218 9.04 12.13 -3.93
C ALA A 218 10.25 11.83 -4.83
N GLN A 219 11.28 12.70 -4.85
CA GLN A 219 12.51 12.46 -5.62
C GLN A 219 13.30 11.26 -5.11
N VAL A 220 13.34 11.06 -3.78
CA VAL A 220 14.00 9.91 -3.17
C VAL A 220 13.25 8.62 -3.53
N VAL A 221 11.92 8.66 -3.51
CA VAL A 221 11.07 7.54 -3.95
C VAL A 221 11.36 7.22 -5.41
N ALA A 222 11.45 8.23 -6.28
CA ALA A 222 11.71 8.03 -7.70
C ALA A 222 13.04 7.32 -7.97
N VAL A 223 14.12 7.69 -7.26
CA VAL A 223 15.44 7.06 -7.39
C VAL A 223 15.44 5.61 -6.85
N ASN A 224 14.57 5.30 -5.89
CA ASN A 224 14.50 3.99 -5.22
C ASN A 224 13.22 3.20 -5.59
N ALA A 225 12.57 3.55 -6.71
CA ALA A 225 11.23 3.09 -7.02
C ALA A 225 11.14 1.55 -7.10
N THR A 226 12.08 0.87 -7.75
CA THR A 226 12.10 -0.61 -7.80
C THR A 226 12.16 -1.22 -6.40
N LYS A 227 13.14 -0.80 -5.57
CA LYS A 227 13.34 -1.30 -4.20
C LYS A 227 12.09 -1.12 -3.33
N ILE A 228 11.41 0.02 -3.47
CA ILE A 228 10.21 0.35 -2.68
C ILE A 228 8.99 -0.43 -3.20
N PHE A 229 8.72 -0.33 -4.51
CA PHE A 229 7.52 -0.90 -5.12
C PHE A 229 7.57 -2.43 -5.21
N ASP A 230 8.75 -3.05 -5.27
CA ASP A 230 8.91 -4.52 -5.16
C ASP A 230 8.36 -5.05 -3.83
N LYS A 231 8.45 -4.26 -2.75
CA LYS A 231 7.89 -4.63 -1.44
C LYS A 231 6.44 -4.21 -1.29
N PHE A 232 6.08 -3.04 -1.82
CA PHE A 232 4.74 -2.47 -1.66
C PHE A 232 3.69 -3.12 -2.56
N LEU A 233 3.96 -3.34 -3.85
CA LEU A 233 2.95 -3.83 -4.81
C LEU A 233 2.30 -5.16 -4.40
N PRO A 234 3.01 -6.15 -3.82
CA PRO A 234 2.39 -7.35 -3.27
C PRO A 234 1.37 -7.11 -2.14
N ARG A 235 1.34 -5.91 -1.53
CA ARG A 235 0.33 -5.53 -0.53
C ARG A 235 -0.99 -5.10 -1.15
N LEU A 236 -1.01 -4.77 -2.44
CA LEU A 236 -2.25 -4.58 -3.19
C LEU A 236 -3.02 -5.89 -3.38
N GLN A 237 -2.46 -7.04 -2.98
CA GLN A 237 -3.15 -8.33 -2.84
C GLN A 237 -2.84 -8.95 -1.47
N ASP A 238 -2.77 -8.12 -0.42
CA ASP A 238 -2.44 -8.61 0.91
C ASP A 238 -3.46 -9.67 1.39
N PRO A 239 -3.01 -10.79 2.00
CA PRO A 239 -3.93 -11.78 2.56
C PRO A 239 -4.84 -11.21 3.66
N ASN A 240 -4.43 -10.15 4.33
CA ASN A 240 -5.28 -9.41 5.26
C ASN A 240 -6.06 -8.34 4.50
N SER A 241 -7.39 -8.47 4.45
CA SER A 241 -8.26 -7.56 3.70
C SER A 241 -8.19 -6.09 4.16
N LYS A 242 -7.90 -5.83 5.44
CA LYS A 242 -7.71 -4.47 5.95
C LYS A 242 -6.42 -3.85 5.40
N VAL A 243 -5.32 -4.60 5.40
CA VAL A 243 -4.05 -4.15 4.81
C VAL A 243 -4.20 -4.01 3.30
N ASN A 244 -4.91 -4.92 2.63
CA ASN A 244 -5.15 -4.87 1.20
C ASN A 244 -5.91 -3.60 0.77
N LEU A 245 -7.03 -3.31 1.42
CA LEU A 245 -7.80 -2.09 1.16
C LEU A 245 -6.96 -0.84 1.43
N PHE A 246 -6.26 -0.80 2.58
CA PHE A 246 -5.42 0.34 2.92
C PHE A 246 -4.28 0.54 1.91
N ALA A 247 -3.64 -0.53 1.44
CA ALA A 247 -2.61 -0.45 0.41
C ALA A 247 -3.17 0.08 -0.91
N LEU A 248 -4.38 -0.34 -1.31
CA LEU A 248 -5.04 0.19 -2.51
C LEU A 248 -5.36 1.69 -2.36
N GLN A 249 -5.89 2.12 -1.23
CA GLN A 249 -6.18 3.53 -0.96
C GLN A 249 -4.91 4.39 -0.98
N VAL A 250 -3.83 3.92 -0.34
CA VAL A 250 -2.53 4.60 -0.41
C VAL A 250 -1.99 4.63 -1.82
N PHE A 251 -2.11 3.52 -2.58
CA PHE A 251 -1.64 3.50 -3.97
C PHE A 251 -2.41 4.50 -4.84
N GLN A 252 -3.73 4.56 -4.70
CA GLN A 252 -4.57 5.55 -5.39
C GLN A 252 -4.09 6.98 -5.13
N HIS A 253 -3.77 7.29 -3.87
CA HIS A 253 -3.31 8.62 -3.45
C HIS A 253 -1.93 8.98 -3.97
N ILE A 254 -0.97 8.04 -3.97
CA ILE A 254 0.41 8.35 -4.36
C ILE A 254 0.65 8.34 -5.87
N ILE A 255 -0.22 7.74 -6.69
CA ILE A 255 -0.10 7.73 -8.16
C ILE A 255 0.25 9.12 -8.75
N PRO A 256 -0.49 10.20 -8.47
CA PRO A 256 -0.16 11.52 -9.01
C PRO A 256 1.18 12.07 -8.51
N LEU A 257 1.66 11.62 -7.34
CA LEU A 257 2.92 12.09 -6.75
C LEU A 257 4.15 11.41 -7.36
N VAL A 258 3.99 10.16 -7.83
CA VAL A 258 5.12 9.30 -8.25
C VAL A 258 4.97 8.75 -9.67
N SER A 259 4.05 9.29 -10.48
CA SER A 259 3.65 8.76 -11.81
C SER A 259 4.84 8.46 -12.73
N ASP A 260 5.81 9.37 -12.85
CA ASP A 260 7.00 9.18 -13.69
C ASP A 260 7.82 7.95 -13.27
N SER A 261 7.98 7.76 -11.95
CA SER A 261 8.72 6.63 -11.40
C SER A 261 7.90 5.34 -11.32
N LEU A 262 6.56 5.41 -11.45
CA LEU A 262 5.73 4.21 -11.56
C LEU A 262 5.88 3.52 -12.91
N ILE A 263 6.32 4.24 -13.96
CA ILE A 263 6.48 3.69 -15.31
C ILE A 263 7.40 2.45 -15.30
N ILE A 264 8.48 2.46 -14.51
CA ILE A 264 9.43 1.34 -14.46
C ILE A 264 8.87 0.06 -13.81
N VAL A 265 7.81 0.19 -13.00
CA VAL A 265 7.14 -0.94 -12.32
C VAL A 265 5.69 -1.11 -12.80
N LEU A 266 5.32 -0.49 -13.92
CA LEU A 266 3.92 -0.35 -14.33
C LEU A 266 3.22 -1.69 -14.59
N ASN A 267 3.91 -2.64 -15.21
CA ASN A 267 3.37 -3.98 -15.44
C ASN A 267 3.05 -4.70 -14.12
N MET A 268 3.95 -4.60 -13.14
CA MET A 268 3.73 -5.17 -11.81
C MET A 268 2.59 -4.45 -11.08
N ALA A 269 2.51 -3.13 -11.22
CA ALA A 269 1.44 -2.34 -10.60
C ALA A 269 0.06 -2.74 -11.13
N VAL A 270 -0.13 -2.74 -12.46
CA VAL A 270 -1.39 -3.16 -13.10
C VAL A 270 -1.72 -4.61 -12.77
N GLY A 271 -0.72 -5.50 -12.81
CA GLY A 271 -0.88 -6.91 -12.44
C GLY A 271 -1.28 -7.13 -10.97
N ASN A 272 -0.81 -6.27 -10.07
CA ASN A 272 -1.19 -6.34 -8.66
C ASN A 272 -2.57 -5.73 -8.38
N VAL A 273 -2.98 -4.70 -9.13
CA VAL A 273 -4.30 -4.05 -8.97
C VAL A 273 -5.42 -4.89 -9.56
N ALA A 274 -5.27 -5.39 -10.80
CA ALA A 274 -6.37 -5.95 -11.57
C ALA A 274 -7.12 -7.14 -10.93
N PRO A 275 -6.49 -8.05 -10.15
CA PRO A 275 -7.22 -9.12 -9.46
C PRO A 275 -8.26 -8.59 -8.44
N ASN A 276 -8.04 -7.41 -7.87
CA ASN A 276 -8.96 -6.78 -6.92
C ASN A 276 -10.30 -6.37 -7.54
N LEU A 277 -10.37 -6.20 -8.87
CA LEU A 277 -11.62 -5.97 -9.60
C LEU A 277 -12.60 -7.15 -9.49
N SER A 278 -12.10 -8.34 -9.13
CA SER A 278 -12.93 -9.53 -8.91
C SER A 278 -13.35 -9.71 -7.45
N SER A 279 -12.91 -8.84 -6.53
CA SER A 279 -13.17 -8.97 -5.08
C SER A 279 -14.67 -9.04 -4.75
N ARG A 280 -14.98 -9.71 -3.64
CA ARG A 280 -16.34 -9.70 -3.04
C ARG A 280 -16.56 -8.46 -2.18
N ASN A 281 -15.48 -7.84 -1.70
CA ASN A 281 -15.55 -6.57 -1.01
C ASN A 281 -15.71 -5.45 -2.05
N LYS A 282 -16.85 -4.76 -2.01
CA LYS A 282 -17.18 -3.68 -2.96
C LYS A 282 -16.22 -2.52 -2.86
N GLU A 283 -15.72 -2.19 -1.68
CA GLU A 283 -14.79 -1.09 -1.48
C GLU A 283 -13.43 -1.38 -2.13
N ILE A 284 -12.93 -2.61 -1.98
CA ILE A 284 -11.71 -3.07 -2.67
C ILE A 284 -11.90 -3.05 -4.20
N CYS A 285 -13.04 -3.53 -4.67
CA CYS A 285 -13.39 -3.55 -6.10
C CYS A 285 -13.44 -2.12 -6.68
N ASN A 286 -14.14 -1.20 -6.01
CA ASN A 286 -14.27 0.19 -6.43
C ASN A 286 -12.93 0.93 -6.38
N THR A 287 -12.16 0.77 -5.30
CA THR A 287 -10.82 1.37 -5.17
C THR A 287 -9.90 0.89 -6.30
N ALA A 288 -9.98 -0.40 -6.70
CA ALA A 288 -9.23 -0.91 -7.83
C ALA A 288 -9.66 -0.27 -9.18
N MET A 289 -10.96 -0.03 -9.37
CA MET A 289 -11.46 0.71 -10.55
C MET A 289 -10.95 2.16 -10.56
N ASP A 290 -10.92 2.81 -9.40
CA ASP A 290 -10.43 4.17 -9.26
C ASP A 290 -8.92 4.26 -9.50
N ILE A 291 -8.15 3.26 -9.05
CA ILE A 291 -6.71 3.15 -9.35
C ILE A 291 -6.47 3.03 -10.85
N ILE A 292 -7.19 2.14 -11.56
CA ILE A 292 -7.01 2.00 -13.02
C ILE A 292 -7.32 3.33 -13.71
N SER A 293 -8.36 4.03 -13.27
CA SER A 293 -8.71 5.35 -13.80
C SER A 293 -7.63 6.40 -13.48
N ALA A 294 -7.06 6.40 -12.27
CA ALA A 294 -5.98 7.29 -11.88
C ALA A 294 -4.70 7.03 -12.69
N LEU A 295 -4.34 5.76 -12.94
CA LEU A 295 -3.22 5.41 -13.82
C LEU A 295 -3.43 5.95 -15.24
N MET A 296 -4.63 5.81 -15.80
CA MET A 296 -4.97 6.34 -17.13
C MET A 296 -4.94 7.87 -17.21
N GLN A 297 -5.20 8.56 -16.10
CA GLN A 297 -5.16 10.03 -16.02
C GLN A 297 -3.75 10.59 -15.83
N ASN A 298 -2.86 9.85 -15.13
CA ASN A 298 -1.55 10.35 -14.71
C ASN A 298 -0.37 9.79 -15.53
N ILE A 299 -0.57 8.74 -16.33
CA ILE A 299 0.47 8.11 -17.15
C ILE A 299 0.08 8.19 -18.63
N ASP A 300 1.03 8.52 -19.51
CA ASP A 300 0.79 8.53 -20.96
C ASP A 300 0.20 7.19 -21.42
N GLY A 301 -0.95 7.26 -22.10
CA GLY A 301 -1.70 6.07 -22.49
C GLY A 301 -0.89 5.09 -23.35
N GLY A 302 0.09 5.55 -24.12
CA GLY A 302 0.96 4.66 -24.89
C GLY A 302 1.93 3.83 -24.04
N LEU A 303 2.34 4.35 -22.87
CA LEU A 303 3.15 3.59 -21.91
C LEU A 303 2.29 2.59 -21.12
N LEU A 304 1.03 2.96 -20.84
CA LEU A 304 0.10 2.13 -20.10
C LEU A 304 -0.55 1.01 -20.95
N LEU A 305 -0.70 1.24 -22.26
CA LEU A 305 -1.48 0.38 -23.16
C LEU A 305 -1.05 -1.09 -23.08
N GLN A 306 0.25 -1.37 -23.21
CA GLN A 306 0.75 -2.73 -23.21
C GLN A 306 0.50 -3.42 -21.85
N ALA A 307 0.73 -2.71 -20.74
CA ALA A 307 0.50 -3.26 -19.40
C ALA A 307 -0.97 -3.64 -19.18
N LEU A 308 -1.89 -2.77 -19.60
CA LEU A 308 -3.32 -3.03 -19.45
C LEU A 308 -3.82 -4.14 -20.39
N VAL A 309 -3.33 -4.18 -21.63
CA VAL A 309 -3.66 -5.23 -22.61
C VAL A 309 -3.21 -6.60 -22.11
N ASN A 310 -1.95 -6.73 -21.68
CA ASN A 310 -1.40 -7.98 -21.15
C ASN A 310 -2.25 -8.50 -19.99
N GLN A 311 -2.63 -7.61 -19.07
CA GLN A 311 -3.47 -7.98 -17.93
C GLN A 311 -4.91 -8.29 -18.33
N THR A 312 -5.44 -7.66 -19.37
CA THR A 312 -6.79 -7.96 -19.89
C THR A 312 -6.85 -9.37 -20.47
N GLN A 313 -5.79 -9.83 -21.14
CA GLN A 313 -5.74 -11.17 -21.73
C GLN A 313 -5.86 -12.27 -20.66
N SER A 314 -5.16 -12.11 -19.53
CA SER A 314 -5.15 -13.08 -18.42
C SER A 314 -6.25 -12.86 -17.36
N ALA A 315 -7.04 -11.80 -17.48
CA ALA A 315 -8.07 -11.45 -16.50
C ALA A 315 -9.18 -12.53 -16.36
N SER A 316 -9.80 -12.58 -15.17
CA SER A 316 -10.92 -13.47 -14.90
C SER A 316 -12.17 -13.06 -15.67
N ALA A 317 -13.15 -13.96 -15.81
CA ALA A 317 -14.44 -13.64 -16.43
C ALA A 317 -15.16 -12.44 -15.77
N LYS A 318 -14.89 -12.18 -14.49
CA LYS A 318 -15.51 -11.09 -13.72
C LYS A 318 -14.82 -9.74 -13.97
N SER A 319 -13.49 -9.70 -14.04
CA SER A 319 -12.75 -8.43 -14.23
C SER A 319 -12.45 -8.09 -15.70
N LYS A 320 -12.40 -9.09 -16.59
CA LYS A 320 -12.06 -8.91 -18.01
C LYS A 320 -12.97 -7.89 -18.72
N PRO A 321 -14.32 -7.93 -18.59
CA PRO A 321 -15.17 -6.96 -19.28
C PRO A 321 -14.84 -5.51 -18.94
N TYR A 322 -14.57 -5.21 -17.66
CA TYR A 322 -14.17 -3.86 -17.23
C TYR A 322 -12.85 -3.43 -17.87
N LEU A 323 -11.82 -4.30 -17.85
CA LEU A 323 -10.52 -4.00 -18.42
C LEU A 323 -10.57 -3.83 -19.95
N VAL A 324 -11.39 -4.61 -20.65
CA VAL A 324 -11.62 -4.45 -22.10
C VAL A 324 -12.19 -3.06 -22.42
N VAL A 325 -13.15 -2.58 -21.62
CA VAL A 325 -13.69 -1.21 -21.77
C VAL A 325 -12.59 -0.16 -21.54
N LYS A 326 -11.72 -0.34 -20.54
CA LYS A 326 -10.59 0.57 -20.29
C LYS A 326 -9.53 0.55 -21.41
N VAL A 327 -9.27 -0.60 -22.03
CA VAL A 327 -8.46 -0.68 -23.24
C VAL A 327 -9.12 0.07 -24.40
N ALA A 328 -10.45 -0.04 -24.57
CA ALA A 328 -11.18 0.69 -25.61
C ALA A 328 -11.10 2.22 -25.43
N GLU A 329 -11.18 2.71 -24.18
CA GLU A 329 -10.95 4.12 -23.84
C GLU A 329 -9.51 4.57 -24.21
N LEU A 330 -8.49 3.75 -23.92
CA LEU A 330 -7.10 4.04 -24.30
C LEU A 330 -6.89 4.07 -25.82
N VAL A 331 -7.57 3.20 -26.59
CA VAL A 331 -7.46 3.23 -28.06
C VAL A 331 -7.80 4.61 -28.60
N ARG A 332 -8.90 5.22 -28.14
CA ARG A 332 -9.34 6.55 -28.60
C ARG A 332 -8.34 7.65 -28.29
N SER A 333 -7.65 7.58 -27.14
CA SER A 333 -6.69 8.61 -26.75
C SER A 333 -5.28 8.39 -27.31
N VAL A 334 -4.92 7.16 -27.67
CA VAL A 334 -3.56 6.78 -28.08
C VAL A 334 -3.41 6.63 -29.59
N TYR A 335 -4.45 6.23 -30.31
CA TYR A 335 -4.34 5.84 -31.72
C TYR A 335 -3.76 6.95 -32.60
N SER A 336 -4.28 8.18 -32.47
CA SER A 336 -3.84 9.34 -33.27
C SER A 336 -2.32 9.61 -33.21
N ARG A 337 -1.66 9.30 -32.09
CA ARG A 337 -0.21 9.52 -31.90
C ARG A 337 0.63 8.24 -32.06
N LYS A 338 0.07 7.07 -31.74
CA LYS A 338 0.82 5.81 -31.61
C LYS A 338 0.10 4.61 -32.25
N GLN A 339 -0.40 4.77 -33.48
CA GLN A 339 -1.12 3.73 -34.25
C GLN A 339 -0.46 2.35 -34.23
N LYS A 340 0.87 2.29 -34.42
CA LYS A 340 1.64 1.03 -34.42
C LYS A 340 1.49 0.23 -33.12
N GLN A 341 1.40 0.90 -31.97
CA GLN A 341 1.24 0.23 -30.68
C GLN A 341 -0.18 -0.36 -30.52
N VAL A 342 -1.20 0.36 -31.00
CA VAL A 342 -2.58 -0.15 -31.01
C VAL A 342 -2.67 -1.40 -31.88
N VAL A 343 -2.07 -1.36 -33.08
CA VAL A 343 -2.01 -2.54 -33.98
C VAL A 343 -1.27 -3.70 -33.30
N LEU A 344 -0.12 -3.44 -32.70
CA LEU A 344 0.74 -4.49 -32.12
C LEU A 344 0.13 -5.17 -30.89
N TYR A 345 -0.54 -4.41 -30.02
CA TYR A 345 -1.02 -4.93 -28.74
C TYR A 345 -2.53 -5.19 -28.72
N VAL A 346 -3.34 -4.28 -29.27
CA VAL A 346 -4.80 -4.32 -29.10
C VAL A 346 -5.46 -5.26 -30.11
N LEU A 347 -4.99 -5.34 -31.36
CA LEU A 347 -5.59 -6.25 -32.33
C LEU A 347 -5.46 -7.73 -31.93
N PRO A 348 -4.29 -8.24 -31.47
CA PRO A 348 -4.21 -9.60 -30.95
C PRO A 348 -5.18 -9.87 -29.80
N LEU A 349 -5.39 -8.89 -28.91
CA LEU A 349 -6.40 -8.98 -27.85
C LEU A 349 -7.81 -9.07 -28.43
N LEU A 350 -8.15 -8.23 -29.42
CA LEU A 350 -9.46 -8.29 -30.09
C LEU A 350 -9.68 -9.67 -30.73
N TRP A 351 -8.71 -10.20 -31.46
CA TRP A 351 -8.80 -11.53 -32.08
C TRP A 351 -9.03 -12.60 -31.03
N HIS A 352 -8.26 -12.58 -29.94
CA HIS A 352 -8.47 -13.48 -28.81
C HIS A 352 -9.89 -13.40 -28.22
N LEU A 353 -10.42 -12.19 -28.05
CA LEU A 353 -11.78 -11.98 -27.52
C LEU A 353 -12.86 -12.52 -28.46
N LEU A 354 -12.71 -12.29 -29.77
CA LEU A 354 -13.64 -12.81 -30.80
C LEU A 354 -13.54 -14.33 -30.96
N GLY A 355 -12.37 -14.93 -30.76
CA GLY A 355 -12.20 -16.38 -30.74
C GLY A 355 -12.83 -17.03 -29.50
N ALA A 356 -12.86 -16.31 -28.38
CA ALA A 356 -13.40 -16.79 -27.10
C ALA A 356 -14.93 -16.65 -26.97
N THR A 357 -15.60 -15.90 -27.85
CA THR A 357 -17.07 -15.79 -27.82
C THR A 357 -17.72 -17.05 -28.39
N ASN A 358 -18.26 -17.90 -27.52
CA ASN A 358 -18.97 -19.11 -27.93
C ASN A 358 -20.27 -18.78 -28.68
N SER A 359 -20.53 -19.47 -29.78
CA SER A 359 -21.76 -19.38 -30.59
C SER A 359 -22.98 -20.06 -29.94
N SER A 360 -22.81 -20.71 -28.79
CA SER A 360 -23.89 -21.41 -28.08
C SER A 360 -24.71 -20.41 -27.25
N GLY A 361 -26.00 -20.26 -27.58
CA GLY A 361 -26.96 -19.34 -26.95
C GLY A 361 -27.30 -19.57 -25.46
N VAL A 362 -26.44 -20.27 -24.72
CA VAL A 362 -26.55 -20.36 -23.25
C VAL A 362 -25.83 -19.15 -22.66
N VAL A 363 -26.61 -18.13 -22.32
CA VAL A 363 -26.12 -16.92 -21.66
C VAL A 363 -25.70 -17.27 -20.23
N GLN A 364 -24.44 -17.64 -20.03
CA GLN A 364 -23.83 -17.52 -18.70
C GLN A 364 -23.74 -16.03 -18.35
N GLU A 365 -24.02 -15.67 -17.10
CA GLU A 365 -24.17 -14.29 -16.61
C GLU A 365 -22.98 -13.36 -16.95
N GLY A 366 -21.77 -13.91 -17.15
CA GLY A 366 -20.58 -13.17 -17.62
C GLY A 366 -20.40 -13.06 -19.14
N SER A 367 -21.04 -13.94 -19.93
CA SER A 367 -20.91 -14.01 -21.40
C SER A 367 -21.54 -12.79 -22.10
N SER A 368 -22.66 -12.29 -21.57
CA SER A 368 -23.29 -11.07 -22.07
C SER A 368 -22.43 -9.83 -21.82
N SER A 369 -21.83 -9.73 -20.63
CA SER A 369 -20.97 -8.59 -20.24
C SER A 369 -19.71 -8.52 -21.09
N ILE A 370 -19.02 -9.64 -21.32
CA ILE A 370 -17.83 -9.66 -22.17
C ILE A 370 -18.15 -9.30 -23.62
N ARG A 371 -19.28 -9.77 -24.17
CA ARG A 371 -19.71 -9.41 -25.53
C ARG A 371 -19.94 -7.90 -25.68
N THR A 372 -20.60 -7.28 -24.70
CA THR A 372 -20.81 -5.81 -24.68
C THR A 372 -19.49 -5.06 -24.60
N ALA A 373 -18.54 -5.54 -23.79
CA ALA A 373 -17.20 -4.94 -23.70
C ALA A 373 -16.41 -5.09 -25.02
N THR A 374 -16.43 -6.27 -25.63
CA THR A 374 -15.80 -6.52 -26.94
C THR A 374 -16.41 -5.63 -28.02
N HIS A 375 -17.73 -5.45 -28.03
CA HIS A 375 -18.40 -4.51 -28.92
C HIS A 375 -17.91 -3.06 -28.74
N ALA A 376 -17.72 -2.61 -27.49
CA ALA A 376 -17.16 -1.28 -27.20
C ALA A 376 -15.71 -1.13 -27.73
N LEU A 377 -14.90 -2.19 -27.62
CA LEU A 377 -13.55 -2.22 -28.17
C LEU A 377 -13.56 -2.18 -29.71
N VAL A 378 -14.39 -2.99 -30.36
CA VAL A 378 -14.58 -3.00 -31.82
C VAL A 378 -14.98 -1.61 -32.32
N ASN A 379 -15.97 -0.98 -31.70
CA ASN A 379 -16.42 0.35 -32.10
C ASN A 379 -15.33 1.42 -31.92
N SER A 380 -14.55 1.34 -30.84
CA SER A 380 -13.45 2.28 -30.61
C SER A 380 -12.34 2.09 -31.65
N LEU A 381 -11.98 0.85 -31.97
CA LEU A 381 -11.01 0.57 -33.03
C LEU A 381 -11.52 1.00 -34.40
N TYR A 382 -12.77 0.71 -34.74
CA TYR A 382 -13.34 1.08 -36.04
C TYR A 382 -13.51 2.60 -36.18
N SER A 383 -13.87 3.30 -35.10
CA SER A 383 -13.95 4.77 -35.09
C SER A 383 -12.60 5.43 -35.38
N GLU A 384 -11.51 4.84 -34.89
CA GLU A 384 -10.16 5.40 -35.07
C GLU A 384 -9.48 4.93 -36.36
N MET A 385 -9.68 3.66 -36.75
CA MET A 385 -9.00 3.02 -37.89
C MET A 385 -9.79 3.05 -39.19
N GLY A 386 -11.12 3.18 -39.13
CA GLY A 386 -12.01 3.02 -40.28
C GLY A 386 -11.86 1.64 -40.95
N SER A 387 -11.84 1.62 -42.29
CA SER A 387 -11.71 0.39 -43.08
C SER A 387 -10.41 -0.36 -42.84
N ALA A 388 -9.36 0.31 -42.35
CA ALA A 388 -8.08 -0.31 -42.06
C ALA A 388 -8.19 -1.42 -41.00
N LEU A 389 -9.19 -1.36 -40.10
CA LEU A 389 -9.46 -2.47 -39.17
C LEU A 389 -9.78 -3.76 -39.92
N MET A 390 -10.64 -3.67 -40.94
CA MET A 390 -11.02 -4.83 -41.76
C MET A 390 -9.85 -5.30 -42.61
N GLU A 391 -9.09 -4.39 -43.21
CA GLU A 391 -7.89 -4.75 -43.99
C GLU A 391 -6.88 -5.51 -43.13
N LYS A 392 -6.65 -5.06 -41.90
CA LYS A 392 -5.78 -5.76 -40.94
C LYS A 392 -6.34 -7.12 -40.52
N ALA A 393 -7.66 -7.22 -40.33
CA ALA A 393 -8.30 -8.50 -40.03
C ALA A 393 -8.11 -9.52 -41.16
N HIS A 394 -8.28 -9.12 -42.43
CA HIS A 394 -8.09 -10.03 -43.58
C HIS A 394 -6.62 -10.40 -43.82
N ALA A 395 -5.68 -9.53 -43.46
CA ALA A 395 -4.25 -9.75 -43.67
C ALA A 395 -3.60 -10.59 -42.57
N ASP A 396 -4.23 -10.73 -41.40
CA ASP A 396 -3.67 -11.42 -40.24
C ASP A 396 -3.99 -12.93 -40.29
N ALA A 397 -2.96 -13.76 -40.37
CA ALA A 397 -3.11 -15.22 -40.48
C ALA A 397 -3.78 -15.89 -39.28
N SER A 398 -3.85 -15.22 -38.12
CA SER A 398 -4.55 -15.72 -36.94
C SER A 398 -6.07 -15.50 -36.97
N VAL A 399 -6.55 -14.64 -37.89
CA VAL A 399 -7.97 -14.30 -38.02
C VAL A 399 -8.66 -15.30 -38.92
N THR A 400 -9.67 -15.98 -38.38
CA THR A 400 -10.47 -16.98 -39.12
C THR A 400 -11.74 -16.36 -39.72
N PRO A 401 -12.41 -17.02 -40.69
CA PRO A 401 -13.68 -16.52 -41.22
C PRO A 401 -14.73 -16.20 -40.15
N ARG A 402 -14.80 -17.02 -39.09
CA ARG A 402 -15.67 -16.78 -37.93
C ARG A 402 -15.37 -15.45 -37.21
N HIS A 403 -14.09 -15.07 -37.11
CA HIS A 403 -13.73 -13.78 -36.52
C HIS A 403 -14.27 -12.62 -37.37
N LEU A 404 -14.17 -12.73 -38.70
CA LEU A 404 -14.69 -11.73 -39.64
C LEU A 404 -16.22 -11.62 -39.55
N ASP A 405 -16.93 -12.76 -39.50
CA ASP A 405 -18.39 -12.78 -39.36
C ASP A 405 -18.84 -12.09 -38.07
N LEU A 406 -18.18 -12.40 -36.94
CA LEU A 406 -18.47 -11.76 -35.66
C LEU A 406 -18.11 -10.28 -35.66
N LEU A 407 -17.00 -9.90 -36.28
CA LEU A 407 -16.59 -8.51 -36.40
C LEU A 407 -17.60 -7.69 -37.21
N ASN A 408 -18.07 -8.21 -38.34
CA ASN A 408 -19.12 -7.60 -39.16
C ASN A 408 -20.44 -7.47 -38.37
N ALA A 409 -20.86 -8.56 -37.71
CA ALA A 409 -22.06 -8.54 -36.88
C ALA A 409 -22.00 -7.49 -35.75
N LEU A 410 -20.84 -7.32 -35.12
CA LEU A 410 -20.63 -6.29 -34.09
C LEU A 410 -20.58 -4.87 -34.67
N LEU A 411 -20.20 -4.70 -35.94
CA LEU A 411 -20.22 -3.40 -36.63
C LEU A 411 -21.58 -3.07 -37.26
N GLY A 412 -22.56 -3.98 -37.18
CA GLY A 412 -23.87 -3.84 -37.82
C GLY A 412 -23.79 -3.89 -39.35
N ARG A 413 -22.88 -4.71 -39.90
CA ARG A 413 -22.63 -4.86 -41.34
C ARG A 413 -22.96 -6.25 -41.85
#